data_AF-A0A352UGD2-F1
#
_entry.id   AF-A0A352UGD2-F1
#
_cell.length_a   1.000
_cell.length_b   1.000
_cell.length_c   1.000
_cell.angle_alpha   90.00
_cell.angle_beta   90.00
_cell.angle_gamma   90.00
#
_symmetry.space_group_name_H-M   'P 1'
#
loop_
_entity.id
_entity.type
_entity.pdbx_description
1 polymer ?
#
loop_
_entity_poly.entity_id
_entity_poly.type
_entity_poly.pdbx_seq_one_letter_code
_entity_poly.pdbx_strand_id
1 'polypeptide(L)' 'MKIIVTGGSGRAGRFIIEEKVSLGYDVENADITSGPDQGARFVAVDVTDFGQVGTVTRGAAAIIHMAA' A
#
# COMPACT_ATOMS: atom_id res chain seq x y z
N MET A 1 -4.75 -11.56 5.99
CA MET A 1 -5.65 -10.95 4.99
C MET A 1 -4.87 -9.87 4.29
N LYS A 2 -4.91 -9.81 2.95
CA LYS A 2 -4.14 -8.86 2.14
C LYS A 2 -4.75 -7.46 2.21
N ILE A 3 -3.98 -6.48 2.67
CA ILE A 3 -4.34 -5.06 2.70
C ILE A 3 -3.44 -4.30 1.73
N ILE A 4 -4.05 -3.51 0.85
CA ILE A 4 -3.32 -2.57 0.00
C ILE A 4 -3.37 -1.19 0.65
N VAL A 5 -2.22 -0.55 0.81
CA VAL A 5 -2.13 0.86 1.18
C VAL A 5 -1.59 1.63 -0.01
N THR A 6 -2.41 2.47 -0.65
CA THR A 6 -1.88 3.35 -1.70
C THR A 6 -1.30 4.62 -1.09
N GLY A 7 -0.23 5.18 -1.65
CA GLY A 7 0.40 6.37 -1.04
C GLY A 7 1.08 6.04 0.30
N GLY A 8 1.44 4.78 0.50
CA GLY A 8 1.98 4.25 1.76
C GLY A 8 3.36 4.82 2.11
N SER A 9 4.09 5.34 1.13
CA SER A 9 5.39 5.99 1.37
C SER A 9 5.22 7.43 1.89
N GLY A 10 4.01 7.96 1.87
CA GLY A 10 3.66 9.32 2.29
C GLY A 10 3.74 9.58 3.79
N ARG A 11 3.34 10.79 4.19
CA ARG A 11 3.41 11.25 5.60
C ARG A 11 2.50 10.47 6.54
N ALA A 12 1.30 10.13 6.09
CA ALA A 12 0.34 9.35 6.87
C ALA A 12 0.44 7.85 6.56
N GLY A 13 0.60 7.50 5.28
CA GLY A 13 0.67 6.12 4.82
C GLY A 13 1.70 5.26 5.56
N ARG A 14 2.87 5.83 5.88
CA ARG A 14 3.95 5.08 6.55
C ARG A 14 3.53 4.51 7.90
N PHE A 15 2.84 5.32 8.70
CA PHE A 15 2.44 4.94 10.05
C PHE A 15 1.27 3.96 10.01
N ILE A 16 0.41 4.07 8.99
CA ILE A 16 -0.66 3.10 8.74
C ILE A 16 -0.05 1.74 8.41
N ILE A 17 0.96 1.68 7.53
CA ILE A 17 1.63 0.42 7.18
C ILE A 17 2.28 -0.18 8.42
N GLU A 18 3.09 0.59 9.16
CA GLU A 18 3.76 0.11 10.39
C GLU A 18 2.76 -0.47 11.38
N GLU A 19 1.63 0.22 11.62
CA GLU A 19 0.57 -0.26 12.51
C GLU A 19 -0.03 -1.59 12.00
N LYS A 20 -0.40 -1.68 10.72
CA LYS A 20 -1.03 -2.91 10.18
C LYS A 20 -0.06 -4.08 10.12
N VAL A 21 1.21 -3.85 9.79
CA VAL A 21 2.25 -4.87 9.88
C VAL A 21 2.42 -5.34 11.33
N SER A 22 2.44 -4.43 12.31
CA SER A 22 2.56 -4.80 13.74
C SER A 22 1.40 -5.64 14.27
N LEU A 23 0.22 -5.51 13.66
CA LEU A 23 -0.97 -6.31 13.96
C LEU A 23 -0.99 -7.66 13.22
N GLY A 24 0.03 -7.97 12.42
CA GLY A 24 0.17 -9.23 11.69
C GLY A 24 -0.64 -9.30 10.38
N TYR A 25 -1.04 -8.15 9.82
CA TYR A 25 -1.64 -8.12 8.49
C TYR A 25 -0.59 -8.29 7.40
N ASP A 26 -1.01 -8.87 6.28
CA ASP A 26 -0.21 -8.93 5.05
C ASP A 26 -0.44 -7.63 4.28
N VAL A 27 0.55 -6.74 4.29
CA VAL A 27 0.42 -5.38 3.76
C VAL A 27 1.29 -5.22 2.51
N GLU A 28 0.68 -4.70 1.44
CA GLU A 28 1.41 -4.19 0.28
C GLU A 28 1.30 -2.67 0.21
N ASN A 29 2.46 -2.00 0.10
CA ASN A 29 2.56 -0.57 -0.15
C ASN A 29 2.52 -0.32 -1.67
N ALA A 30 1.43 0.27 -2.17
CA ALA A 30 1.26 0.66 -3.56
C ALA A 30 1.54 2.16 -3.73
N ASP A 31 2.69 2.52 -4.25
CA ASP A 31 3.10 3.94 -4.33
C ASP A 31 3.99 4.17 -5.56
N ILE A 32 4.04 5.40 -6.06
CA ILE A 32 4.92 5.79 -7.16
C ILE A 32 6.39 5.90 -6.71
N THR A 33 6.60 6.06 -5.41
CA THR A 33 7.93 6.20 -4.79
C THR A 33 8.11 5.20 -3.65
N SER A 34 9.28 4.56 -3.59
CA SER A 34 9.63 3.69 -2.47
C SER A 34 9.83 4.52 -1.20
N GLY A 35 9.23 4.08 -0.10
CA GLY A 35 9.40 4.66 1.23
C GLY A 35 10.54 4.01 2.03
N PRO A 36 10.66 4.34 3.33
CA PRO A 36 11.51 3.58 4.25
C PRO A 36 11.05 2.12 4.36
N ASP A 37 11.91 1.24 4.87
CA ASP A 37 11.51 -0.14 5.19
C ASP A 37 10.49 -0.13 6.33
N GLN A 38 9.30 -0.69 6.05
CA GLN A 38 8.14 -0.72 6.93
C GLN A 38 7.66 -2.16 7.20
N GLY A 39 8.42 -3.17 6.74
CA GLY A 39 7.99 -4.58 6.83
C GLY A 39 6.83 -4.95 5.90
N ALA A 40 6.50 -4.10 4.93
CA ALA A 40 5.49 -4.34 3.90
C ALA A 40 6.13 -4.49 2.52
N ARG A 41 5.51 -5.27 1.64
CA ARG A 41 5.96 -5.42 0.26
C ARG A 41 5.67 -4.14 -0.52
N PHE A 42 6.70 -3.51 -1.09
CA PHE A 42 6.52 -2.38 -2.01
C PHE A 42 6.13 -2.85 -3.41
N VAL A 43 5.17 -2.16 -4.02
CA VAL A 43 4.73 -2.33 -5.41
C VAL A 43 4.63 -0.94 -6.05
N ALA A 44 5.39 -0.70 -7.10
CA ALA A 44 5.32 0.54 -7.85
C ALA A 44 3.96 0.66 -8.56
N VAL A 45 3.17 1.67 -8.23
CA VAL A 45 1.82 1.87 -8.79
C VAL A 45 1.54 3.35 -8.97
N ASP A 46 1.18 3.74 -10.20
CA ASP A 46 0.48 4.99 -10.48
C ASP A 46 -1.02 4.77 -10.32
N VAL A 47 -1.64 5.46 -9.34
CA VAL A 47 -3.08 5.34 -9.06
C VAL A 47 -3.98 5.96 -10.13
N THR A 48 -3.42 6.74 -11.05
CA THR A 48 -4.14 7.28 -12.21
C THR A 48 -4.21 6.28 -13.37
N ASP A 49 -3.38 5.24 -13.34
CA ASP A 49 -3.39 4.13 -14.29
C ASP A 49 -4.35 3.03 -13.83
N PHE A 50 -5.49 2.91 -14.51
CA PHE A 50 -6.50 1.90 -14.21
C PHE A 50 -5.97 0.45 -14.28
N GLY A 51 -5.08 0.15 -15.23
CA GLY A 51 -4.53 -1.19 -15.40
C GLY A 51 -3.64 -1.59 -14.23
N GLN A 52 -2.84 -0.65 -13.73
CA GLN A 52 -2.00 -0.84 -12.55
C GLN A 52 -2.86 -1.00 -11.28
N VAL A 53 -3.86 -0.11 -11.08
CA VAL A 53 -4.78 -0.20 -9.94
C VAL A 53 -5.54 -1.52 -9.93
N GLY A 54 -6.10 -1.94 -11.07
CA GLY A 54 -6.82 -3.21 -11.19
C GLY A 54 -5.93 -4.43 -10.95
N THR A 55 -4.63 -4.32 -11.26
CA THR A 55 -3.66 -5.39 -11.01
C THR A 55 -3.27 -5.49 -9.54
N VAL A 56 -2.95 -4.36 -8.89
CA VAL A 56 -2.49 -4.36 -7.49
C VAL A 56 -3.61 -4.69 -6.50
N THR A 57 -4.83 -4.23 -6.78
CA THR A 57 -5.99 -4.43 -5.87
C THR A 57 -6.61 -5.81 -5.97
N ARG A 58 -6.15 -6.66 -6.91
CA ARG A 58 -6.69 -8.00 -7.12
C ARG A 58 -6.51 -8.87 -5.88
N GLY A 59 -7.62 -9.39 -5.35
CA GLY A 59 -7.64 -10.24 -4.16
C GLY A 59 -7.38 -9.49 -2.84
N ALA A 60 -7.35 -8.16 -2.86
CA ALA A 60 -7.29 -7.37 -1.63
C ALA A 60 -8.55 -7.57 -0.79
N ALA A 61 -8.38 -7.81 0.51
CA ALA A 61 -9.50 -7.84 1.46
C ALA A 61 -9.93 -6.42 1.83
N ALA A 62 -9.00 -5.46 1.81
CA ALA A 62 -9.25 -4.05 2.06
C ALA A 62 -8.22 -3.17 1.32
N ILE A 63 -8.63 -1.93 1.04
CA ILE A 63 -7.78 -0.90 0.43
C ILE A 63 -7.85 0.34 1.32
N ILE A 64 -6.70 0.88 1.71
CA ILE A 64 -6.56 2.16 2.40
C ILE A 64 -5.93 3.14 1.41
N HIS A 65 -6.72 4.12 0.95
CA HIS A 65 -6.28 5.06 -0.08
C HIS A 65 -5.73 6.35 0.54
N MET A 66 -4.41 6.54 0.48
CA MET A 66 -3.71 7.75 0.93
C MET A 66 -2.91 8.43 -0.19
N ALA A 67 -3.03 7.94 -1.44
CA ALA A 67 -2.41 8.60 -2.57
C ALA A 67 -3.12 9.93 -2.85
N ALA A 68 -2.37 10.94 -3.27
CA ALA A 68 -2.84 12.30 -3.51
C ALA A 68 -2.29 12.82 -4.83
#